data_AF-A0A9X8DWM6-F1
#
_entry.id   AF-A0A9X8DWM6-F1
#
_cell.length_a   1.000
_cell.length_b   1.000
_cell.length_c   1.000
_cell.angle_alpha   90.00
_cell.angle_beta   90.00
_cell.angle_gamma   90.00
#
_symmetry.space_group_name_H-M   'P 1'
#
loop_
_entity.id
_entity.type
_entity.pdbx_description
1 polymer ?
#
loop_
_entity_poly.entity_id
_entity_poly.type
_entity_poly.pdbx_seq_one_letter_code
_entity_poly.pdbx_strand_id
1 'polypeptide(L)'
;MEAHPTPSSANVVAAAAAEEVQVQVVKRQSQRALAAMQNSYAYKRSVVQSEKWIDLSINANEDDEFEQLFSDVETPVVFDVTPQAYLHALSYRQDDNVIAVSDVDPTHIRAVLPRVASIVRGCVVVNSTLLKDHVEYRAAIVSELTKAVHVSRNHVIDTYKIPAPLAKTLLTEYAVLNPVNRLWRLKLPDDNEATWLR
;
A
#
# COMPACT_ATOMS: atom_id res chain seq x y z
N MET A 1 -14.34 66.54 -77.61
CA MET A 1 -13.33 65.47 -77.43
C MET A 1 -13.82 64.58 -76.30
N GLU A 2 -14.42 63.47 -76.73
CA GLU A 2 -14.58 62.18 -76.05
C GLU A 2 -14.97 62.17 -74.55
N ALA A 3 -16.28 62.24 -74.33
CA ALA A 3 -16.93 61.47 -73.28
C ALA A 3 -17.27 60.08 -73.86
N HIS A 4 -16.69 59.02 -73.30
CA HIS A 4 -17.12 57.64 -73.54
C HIS A 4 -17.86 57.09 -72.31
N PRO A 5 -19.08 56.53 -72.49
CA PRO A 5 -19.92 56.03 -71.41
C PRO A 5 -19.86 54.49 -71.25
N THR A 6 -20.03 54.04 -70.00
CA THR A 6 -20.68 52.75 -69.56
C THR A 6 -20.00 51.43 -70.01
N PRO A 7 -20.30 50.21 -69.46
CA PRO A 7 -21.45 49.86 -68.62
C PRO A 7 -21.20 48.94 -67.41
N SER A 8 -22.14 49.00 -66.48
CA SER A 8 -22.54 47.86 -65.67
C SER A 8 -23.18 46.81 -66.59
N SER A 9 -22.71 45.57 -66.52
CA SER A 9 -23.44 44.44 -67.08
C SER A 9 -23.28 43.22 -66.18
N ALA A 10 -24.41 42.84 -65.60
CA ALA A 10 -24.63 41.65 -64.82
C ALA A 10 -24.29 40.35 -65.59
N ASN A 11 -23.86 39.35 -64.80
CA ASN A 11 -24.06 37.91 -64.94
C ASN A 11 -24.27 37.32 -66.34
N VAL A 12 -23.22 36.71 -66.86
CA VAL A 12 -23.23 35.50 -67.71
C VAL A 12 -21.78 34.98 -67.68
N VAL A 13 -21.38 33.74 -67.41
CA VAL A 13 -21.99 32.41 -67.42
C VAL A 13 -21.16 31.54 -66.47
N ALA A 14 -21.84 30.60 -65.81
CA ALA A 14 -21.29 29.43 -65.15
C ALA A 14 -20.00 28.85 -65.77
N ALA A 15 -18.94 28.77 -64.98
CA ALA A 15 -17.81 27.89 -65.26
C ALA A 15 -17.39 27.26 -63.92
N ALA A 16 -17.96 26.08 -63.66
CA ALA A 16 -17.56 25.09 -62.68
C ALA A 16 -17.12 25.64 -61.31
N ALA A 17 -18.05 25.62 -60.33
CA ALA A 17 -17.65 25.50 -58.93
C ALA A 17 -16.84 24.21 -58.81
N ALA A 18 -15.53 24.31 -58.98
CA ALA A 18 -14.61 23.25 -58.65
C ALA A 18 -14.80 23.01 -57.16
N GLU A 19 -15.49 21.92 -56.84
CA GLU A 19 -15.58 21.42 -55.48
C GLU A 19 -14.16 20.98 -55.10
N GLU A 20 -13.39 21.92 -54.53
CA GLU A 20 -12.07 21.65 -53.99
C GLU A 20 -12.24 20.71 -52.78
N VAL A 21 -12.20 19.41 -53.04
CA VAL A 21 -12.15 18.40 -51.99
C VAL A 21 -10.73 18.44 -51.40
N GLN A 22 -10.58 19.14 -50.29
CA GLN A 22 -9.33 19.13 -49.51
C GLN A 22 -9.17 17.76 -48.83
N VAL A 23 -8.47 16.85 -49.49
CA VAL A 23 -8.10 15.55 -48.91
C VAL A 23 -6.85 15.74 -48.03
N GLN A 24 -7.07 15.94 -46.73
CA GLN A 24 -5.97 15.99 -45.75
C GLN A 24 -5.65 14.57 -45.27
N VAL A 25 -4.57 13.98 -45.78
CA VAL A 25 -4.07 12.69 -45.30
C VAL A 25 -3.40 12.89 -43.94
N VAL A 26 -4.17 12.67 -42.86
CA VAL A 26 -3.65 12.80 -41.49
C VAL A 26 -2.83 11.57 -41.14
N LYS A 27 -1.52 11.74 -40.99
CA LYS A 27 -0.63 10.70 -40.46
C LYS A 27 -1.10 10.33 -39.05
N ARG A 28 -1.42 9.05 -38.82
CA ARG A 28 -1.82 8.54 -37.50
C ARG A 28 -0.74 8.92 -36.48
N GLN A 29 -1.04 9.88 -35.63
CA GLN A 29 -0.10 10.36 -34.64
C GLN A 29 0.11 9.31 -33.54
N SER A 30 1.33 9.25 -33.01
CA SER A 30 1.61 8.37 -31.87
C SER A 30 0.86 8.83 -30.63
N GLN A 31 0.54 7.91 -29.72
CA GLN A 31 -0.16 8.23 -28.47
C GLN A 31 0.57 9.30 -27.64
N ARG A 32 1.91 9.29 -27.68
CA ARG A 32 2.75 10.31 -27.04
C ARG A 32 2.58 11.70 -27.68
N ALA A 33 2.44 11.77 -29.01
CA ALA A 33 2.20 13.02 -29.72
C ALA A 33 0.80 13.58 -29.41
N LEU A 34 -0.22 12.72 -29.36
CA LEU A 34 -1.58 13.11 -28.97
C LEU A 34 -1.63 13.66 -27.53
N ALA A 35 -0.97 13.00 -26.58
CA ALA A 35 -0.89 13.47 -25.20
C ALA A 35 -0.10 14.80 -25.08
N ALA A 36 0.92 15.00 -25.90
CA ALA A 36 1.66 16.25 -25.95
C ALA A 36 0.82 17.40 -26.56
N MET A 37 0.01 17.11 -27.59
CA MET A 37 -0.92 18.08 -28.17
C MET A 37 -1.98 18.51 -27.15
N GLN A 38 -2.56 17.57 -26.41
CA GLN A 38 -3.53 17.87 -25.35
C GLN A 38 -2.94 18.66 -24.18
N ASN A 39 -1.64 18.48 -23.89
CA ASN A 39 -0.94 19.25 -22.86
C ASN A 39 -0.37 20.59 -23.35
N SER A 40 -0.45 20.86 -24.65
CA SER A 40 0.07 22.10 -25.22
C SER A 40 -0.73 23.32 -24.77
N TYR A 41 -0.05 24.45 -24.59
CA TYR A 41 -0.69 25.72 -24.26
C TYR A 41 -1.74 26.13 -25.31
N ALA A 42 -1.44 25.91 -26.59
CA ALA A 42 -2.33 26.22 -27.70
C ALA A 42 -3.66 25.45 -27.60
N TYR A 43 -3.60 24.14 -27.30
CA TYR A 43 -4.80 23.34 -27.12
C TYR A 43 -5.61 23.77 -25.90
N LYS A 44 -4.98 23.95 -24.73
CA LYS A 44 -5.67 24.39 -23.51
C LYS A 44 -6.33 25.76 -23.69
N ARG A 45 -5.65 26.69 -24.37
CA ARG A 45 -6.21 28.01 -24.70
C ARG A 45 -7.41 27.90 -25.64
N SER A 46 -7.35 27.03 -26.65
CA SER A 46 -8.48 26.78 -27.55
C SER A 46 -9.69 26.22 -26.82
N VAL A 47 -9.49 25.32 -25.85
CA VAL A 47 -10.58 24.77 -25.02
C VAL A 47 -11.23 25.90 -24.21
N VAL A 48 -10.44 26.71 -23.51
CA VAL A 48 -10.96 27.85 -22.72
C VAL A 48 -11.69 28.87 -23.60
N GLN A 49 -11.19 29.16 -24.81
CA GLN A 49 -11.83 30.10 -25.72
C GLN A 49 -13.10 29.56 -26.37
N SER A 50 -13.26 28.23 -26.42
CA SER A 50 -14.49 27.60 -26.91
C SER A 50 -15.62 27.60 -25.87
N GLU A 51 -15.31 27.86 -24.59
CA GLU A 51 -16.33 28.01 -23.56
C GLU A 51 -17.08 29.33 -23.75
N LYS A 52 -18.41 29.23 -23.68
CA LYS A 52 -19.30 30.39 -23.85
C LYS A 52 -19.35 31.18 -22.55
N TRP A 53 -18.99 32.46 -22.64
CA TRP A 53 -19.18 33.41 -21.54
C TRP A 53 -20.67 33.59 -21.24
N ILE A 54 -20.99 33.61 -19.94
CA ILE A 54 -22.33 33.90 -19.42
C ILE A 54 -22.22 35.26 -18.73
N ASP A 55 -23.04 36.21 -19.16
CA ASP A 55 -23.10 37.52 -18.53
C ASP A 55 -23.80 37.39 -17.17
N LEU A 56 -23.09 37.76 -16.10
CA LEU A 56 -23.64 37.80 -14.75
C LEU A 56 -24.13 39.22 -14.44
N SER A 57 -25.33 39.34 -13.89
CA SER A 57 -25.83 40.60 -13.35
C SER A 57 -25.46 40.72 -11.88
N ILE A 58 -24.78 41.80 -11.51
CA ILE A 58 -24.48 42.10 -10.11
C ILE A 58 -25.68 42.83 -9.51
N ASN A 59 -26.36 42.20 -8.56
CA ASN A 59 -27.41 42.85 -7.78
C ASN A 59 -26.77 43.47 -6.53
N ALA A 60 -26.94 44.78 -6.33
CA ALA A 60 -26.35 45.48 -5.18
C ALA A 60 -27.17 45.34 -3.89
N ASN A 61 -28.41 44.84 -3.97
CA ASN A 61 -29.19 44.42 -2.83
C ASN A 61 -29.00 42.91 -2.62
N GLU A 62 -28.06 42.56 -1.75
CA GLU A 62 -27.63 41.19 -1.46
C GLU A 62 -28.43 40.55 -0.30
N ASP A 63 -29.35 41.30 0.32
CA ASP A 63 -30.07 40.88 1.53
C ASP A 63 -30.83 39.55 1.32
N ASP A 64 -31.47 39.37 0.16
CA ASP A 64 -32.24 38.15 -0.14
C ASP A 64 -31.35 36.92 -0.43
N GLU A 65 -30.10 37.12 -0.89
CA GLU A 65 -29.13 36.04 -1.14
C GLU A 65 -28.39 35.67 0.14
N PHE A 66 -28.11 36.66 0.99
CA PHE A 66 -27.47 36.45 2.28
C PHE A 66 -28.35 35.61 3.22
N GLU A 67 -29.66 35.86 3.26
CA GLU A 67 -30.59 35.07 4.07
C GLU A 67 -30.69 33.61 3.59
N GLN A 68 -30.44 33.34 2.30
CA GLN A 68 -30.41 31.97 1.76
C GLN A 68 -29.20 31.14 2.22
N LEU A 69 -28.19 31.76 2.84
CA LEU A 69 -27.08 31.04 3.47
C LEU A 69 -27.51 30.30 4.74
N PHE A 70 -28.60 30.76 5.37
CA PHE A 70 -29.15 30.13 6.55
C PHE A 70 -30.30 29.22 6.15
N SER A 71 -30.28 27.99 6.64
CA SER A 71 -31.44 27.12 6.52
C SER A 71 -32.54 27.60 7.47
N ASP A 72 -33.77 27.75 6.98
CA ASP A 72 -34.96 28.06 7.81
C ASP A 72 -35.17 27.06 8.97
N VAL A 73 -34.60 25.85 8.86
CA VAL A 73 -34.71 24.77 9.85
C VAL A 73 -33.32 24.37 10.33
N GLU A 74 -33.07 24.55 11.62
CA GLU A 74 -31.87 24.02 12.28
C GLU A 74 -32.04 22.51 12.50
N THR A 75 -31.72 21.70 11.48
CA THR A 75 -31.66 20.25 11.62
C THR A 75 -30.33 19.88 12.27
N PRO A 76 -30.32 19.19 13.42
CA PRO A 76 -29.07 18.73 14.01
C PRO A 76 -28.40 17.76 13.04
N VAL A 77 -27.16 18.08 12.63
CA VAL A 77 -26.35 17.17 11.82
C VAL A 77 -25.96 15.99 12.71
N VAL A 78 -26.64 14.86 12.50
CA VAL A 78 -26.31 13.63 13.22
C VAL A 78 -25.06 13.04 12.57
N PHE A 79 -23.94 13.11 13.28
CA PHE A 79 -22.69 12.49 12.86
C PHE A 79 -22.57 11.11 13.51
N ASP A 80 -23.23 10.11 12.91
CA ASP A 80 -23.25 8.71 13.36
C ASP A 80 -21.94 7.96 13.04
N VAL A 81 -20.78 8.62 13.16
CA VAL A 81 -19.48 8.00 12.90
C VAL A 81 -18.69 7.98 14.20
N THR A 82 -18.30 6.78 14.63
CA THR A 82 -17.42 6.66 15.79
C THR A 82 -16.07 7.32 15.49
N PRO A 83 -15.39 7.93 16.47
CA PRO A 83 -14.07 8.53 16.25
C PRO A 83 -13.07 7.56 15.59
N GLN A 84 -13.16 6.26 15.91
CA GLN A 84 -12.32 5.23 15.32
C GLN A 84 -12.60 5.03 13.82
N ALA A 85 -13.87 4.98 13.41
CA ALA A 85 -14.25 4.85 12.01
C ALA A 85 -13.88 6.10 11.21
N TYR A 86 -14.00 7.28 11.80
CA TYR A 86 -13.60 8.54 11.17
C TYR A 86 -12.09 8.60 10.92
N LEU A 87 -11.28 8.22 11.92
CA LEU A 87 -9.82 8.17 11.77
C LEU A 87 -9.38 7.11 10.76
N HIS A 88 -10.07 5.97 10.70
CA HIS A 88 -9.83 4.96 9.66
C HIS A 88 -10.12 5.51 8.27
N ALA A 89 -11.25 6.20 8.08
CA ALA A 89 -11.62 6.80 6.80
C ALA A 89 -10.63 7.88 6.32
N LEU A 90 -10.03 8.63 7.25
CA LEU A 90 -9.01 9.65 6.94
C LEU A 90 -7.60 9.07 6.74
N SER A 91 -7.37 7.83 7.15
CA SER A 91 -6.06 7.22 7.01
C SER A 91 -5.78 6.88 5.53
N TYR A 92 -4.59 7.29 5.07
CA TYR A 92 -4.12 7.00 3.71
C TYR A 92 -3.81 5.50 3.49
N ARG A 93 -3.66 4.74 4.59
CA ARG A 93 -3.49 3.29 4.59
C ARG A 93 -4.82 2.64 4.92
N GLN A 94 -5.61 2.36 3.91
CA GLN A 94 -6.65 1.35 4.00
C GLN A 94 -5.95 0.00 4.00
N ASP A 95 -5.55 -0.46 5.18
CA ASP A 95 -5.04 -1.81 5.36
C ASP A 95 -6.23 -2.79 5.33
N ASP A 96 -6.89 -2.92 4.17
CA ASP A 96 -8.08 -3.79 3.94
C ASP A 96 -7.81 -5.29 4.16
N ASN A 97 -6.59 -5.66 4.55
CA ASN A 97 -6.13 -7.03 4.73
C ASN A 97 -5.43 -7.29 6.08
N VAL A 98 -5.54 -6.39 7.05
CA VAL A 98 -5.07 -6.72 8.41
C VAL A 98 -6.16 -7.56 9.06
N ILE A 99 -6.00 -8.88 8.99
CA ILE A 99 -6.74 -9.82 9.84
C ILE A 99 -6.47 -9.36 11.27
N ALA A 100 -7.49 -8.81 11.92
CA ALA A 100 -7.40 -8.47 13.33
C ALA A 100 -7.03 -9.76 14.08
N VAL A 101 -5.99 -9.70 14.92
CA VAL A 101 -5.51 -10.87 15.67
C VAL A 101 -6.63 -11.47 16.55
N SER A 102 -7.66 -10.68 16.86
CA SER A 102 -8.89 -11.09 17.55
C SER A 102 -9.79 -12.05 16.76
N ASP A 103 -9.72 -12.04 15.43
CA ASP A 103 -10.63 -12.79 14.56
C ASP A 103 -10.05 -14.15 14.16
N VAL A 104 -8.79 -14.42 14.51
CA VAL A 104 -8.15 -15.71 14.26
C VAL A 104 -8.46 -16.65 15.41
N ASP A 105 -9.17 -17.73 15.12
CA ASP A 105 -9.42 -18.79 16.08
C ASP A 105 -8.07 -19.33 16.63
N PRO A 106 -7.83 -19.26 17.95
CA PRO A 106 -6.58 -19.73 18.55
C PRO A 106 -6.32 -21.22 18.28
N THR A 107 -7.36 -22.03 18.04
CA THR A 107 -7.19 -23.44 17.68
C THR A 107 -6.52 -23.62 16.32
N HIS A 108 -6.83 -22.73 15.35
CA HIS A 108 -6.21 -22.74 14.04
C HIS A 108 -4.72 -22.38 14.12
N ILE A 109 -4.37 -21.37 14.94
CA ILE A 109 -2.98 -20.99 15.18
C ILE A 109 -2.21 -22.16 15.79
N ARG A 110 -2.79 -22.85 16.79
CA ARG A 110 -2.17 -24.04 17.41
C ARG A 110 -1.96 -25.18 16.43
N ALA A 111 -2.88 -25.40 15.50
CA ALA A 111 -2.73 -26.44 14.48
C ALA A 111 -1.60 -26.14 13.48
N VAL A 112 -1.36 -24.85 13.17
CA VAL A 112 -0.33 -24.43 12.22
C VAL A 112 1.04 -24.25 12.89
N LEU A 113 1.09 -23.93 14.18
CA LEU A 113 2.33 -23.65 14.92
C LEU A 113 3.40 -24.73 14.75
N PRO A 114 3.12 -26.06 14.84
CA PRO A 114 4.12 -27.11 14.66
C PRO A 114 4.83 -27.08 13.30
N ARG A 115 4.22 -26.49 12.27
CA ARG A 115 4.84 -26.35 10.93
C ARG A 115 5.99 -25.34 10.94
N VAL A 116 5.90 -24.32 11.78
CA VAL A 116 6.83 -23.19 11.79
C VAL A 116 7.72 -23.12 13.03
N ALA A 117 7.26 -23.65 14.16
CA ALA A 117 7.97 -23.60 15.42
C ALA A 117 7.60 -24.79 16.32
N SER A 118 8.44 -25.01 17.32
CA SER A 118 8.26 -26.01 18.37
C SER A 118 8.22 -25.32 19.73
N ILE A 119 7.46 -25.88 20.67
CA ILE A 119 7.40 -25.37 22.05
C ILE A 119 8.47 -26.12 22.86
N VAL A 120 9.42 -25.39 23.41
CA VAL A 120 10.51 -25.93 24.22
C VAL A 120 10.52 -25.20 25.56
N ARG A 121 10.03 -25.88 26.60
CA ARG A 121 9.98 -25.35 27.99
C ARG A 121 9.32 -23.97 28.04
N GLY A 122 8.13 -23.88 27.42
CA GLY A 122 7.31 -22.68 27.32
C GLY A 122 7.79 -21.62 26.31
N CYS A 123 8.96 -21.80 25.69
CA CYS A 123 9.44 -20.93 24.61
C CYS A 123 8.97 -21.44 23.25
N VAL A 124 8.51 -20.55 22.38
CA VAL A 124 8.34 -20.85 20.95
C VAL A 124 9.69 -20.71 20.25
N VAL A 125 10.22 -21.81 19.74
CA VAL A 125 11.50 -21.88 19.03
C VAL A 125 11.25 -22.22 17.57
N VAL A 126 11.77 -21.41 16.66
CA VAL A 126 11.63 -21.62 15.21
C VAL A 126 12.19 -22.98 14.80
N ASN A 127 11.47 -23.68 13.93
CA ASN A 127 11.93 -24.98 13.41
C ASN A 127 13.25 -24.80 12.64
N SER A 128 14.25 -25.63 12.94
CA SER A 128 15.57 -25.55 12.31
C SER A 128 15.53 -25.65 10.79
N THR A 129 14.53 -26.33 10.22
CA THR A 129 14.32 -26.47 8.77
C THR A 129 13.98 -25.16 8.05
N LEU A 130 13.48 -24.15 8.78
CA LEU A 130 13.21 -22.82 8.23
C LEU A 130 14.43 -21.90 8.26
N LEU A 131 15.47 -22.29 8.99
CA LEU A 131 16.72 -21.55 9.08
C LEU A 131 17.69 -22.06 8.02
N LYS A 132 18.35 -21.14 7.31
CA LYS A 132 19.23 -21.49 6.18
C LYS A 132 20.54 -22.15 6.61
N ASP A 133 20.96 -21.90 7.85
CA ASP A 133 22.31 -22.22 8.31
C ASP A 133 22.31 -23.34 9.34
N HIS A 134 23.18 -24.34 9.13
CA HIS A 134 23.52 -25.36 10.12
C HIS A 134 22.32 -26.05 10.80
N VAL A 135 21.35 -26.47 9.97
CA VAL A 135 20.07 -27.06 10.39
C VAL A 135 20.25 -28.20 11.41
N GLU A 136 21.19 -29.12 11.16
CA GLU A 136 21.45 -30.27 12.02
C GLU A 136 21.97 -29.86 13.40
N TYR A 137 22.90 -28.91 13.45
CA TYR A 137 23.46 -28.40 14.71
C TYR A 137 22.42 -27.62 15.52
N ARG A 138 21.56 -26.86 14.85
CA ARG A 138 20.44 -26.15 15.49
C ARG A 138 19.43 -27.14 16.07
N ALA A 139 19.05 -28.16 15.30
CA ALA A 139 18.13 -29.21 15.76
C ALA A 139 18.70 -29.97 16.97
N ALA A 140 19.99 -30.28 16.96
CA ALA A 140 20.68 -30.92 18.09
C ALA A 140 20.65 -30.05 19.35
N ILE A 141 20.96 -28.75 19.24
CA ILE A 141 20.93 -27.82 20.38
C ILE A 141 19.51 -27.70 20.96
N VAL A 142 18.50 -27.56 20.10
CA VAL A 142 17.10 -27.48 20.54
C VAL A 142 16.66 -28.77 21.22
N SER A 143 17.07 -29.93 20.71
CA SER A 143 16.83 -31.24 21.35
C SER A 143 17.44 -31.32 22.74
N GLU A 144 18.68 -30.85 22.94
CA GLU A 144 19.30 -30.80 24.26
C GLU A 144 18.61 -29.83 25.23
N LEU A 145 18.21 -28.65 24.75
CA LEU A 145 17.45 -27.69 25.56
C LEU A 145 16.05 -28.19 25.90
N THR A 146 15.52 -29.17 25.16
CA THR A 146 14.26 -29.85 25.48
C THR A 146 14.46 -30.86 26.60
N LYS A 147 15.58 -31.60 26.58
CA LYS A 147 15.89 -32.64 27.58
C LYS A 147 16.35 -32.04 28.92
N ALA A 148 17.10 -30.95 28.89
CA ALA A 148 17.77 -30.39 30.06
C ALA A 148 17.54 -28.88 30.21
N VAL A 149 17.31 -28.46 31.47
CA VAL A 149 17.18 -27.04 31.86
C VAL A 149 18.45 -26.25 31.58
N HIS A 150 19.59 -26.93 31.77
CA HIS A 150 20.92 -26.35 31.71
C HIS A 150 21.80 -27.20 30.81
N VAL A 151 22.44 -26.57 29.83
CA VAL A 151 23.25 -27.25 28.83
C VAL A 151 24.68 -26.73 28.88
N SER A 152 25.65 -27.64 28.91
CA SER A 152 27.08 -27.28 28.81
C SER A 152 27.50 -27.20 27.34
N ARG A 153 28.23 -26.14 26.98
CA ARG A 153 28.77 -25.99 25.61
C ARG A 153 29.65 -27.16 25.21
N ASN A 154 30.52 -27.61 26.12
CA ASN A 154 31.46 -28.70 25.83
C ASN A 154 30.70 -30.01 25.60
N HIS A 155 29.66 -30.27 26.40
CA HIS A 155 28.81 -31.45 26.22
C HIS A 155 28.16 -31.49 24.83
N VAL A 156 27.62 -30.36 24.36
CA VAL A 156 27.01 -30.27 23.02
C VAL A 156 28.05 -30.46 21.91
N ILE A 157 29.23 -29.84 22.05
CA ILE A 157 30.35 -30.00 21.10
C ILE A 157 30.75 -31.46 20.98
N ASP A 158 30.96 -32.14 22.12
CA ASP A 158 31.48 -33.51 22.14
C ASP A 158 30.46 -34.52 21.63
N THR A 159 29.18 -34.32 21.97
CA THR A 159 28.06 -35.21 21.61
C THR A 159 27.68 -35.08 20.15
N TYR A 160 27.58 -33.85 19.63
CA TYR A 160 27.08 -33.58 18.28
C TYR A 160 28.17 -33.15 17.29
N LYS A 161 29.44 -33.18 17.70
CA LYS A 161 30.61 -32.81 16.89
C LYS A 161 30.50 -31.42 16.25
N ILE A 162 29.90 -30.47 16.99
CA ILE A 162 29.73 -29.09 16.52
C ILE A 162 31.06 -28.34 16.66
N PRO A 163 31.52 -27.58 15.64
CA PRO A 163 32.70 -26.75 15.78
C PRO A 163 32.59 -25.77 16.96
N ALA A 164 33.61 -25.73 17.82
CA ALA A 164 33.60 -24.91 19.04
C ALA A 164 33.23 -23.40 18.86
N PRO A 165 33.71 -22.68 17.82
CA PRO A 165 33.30 -21.29 17.61
C PRO A 165 31.82 -21.17 17.24
N LEU A 166 31.31 -22.13 16.46
CA LEU A 166 29.95 -22.18 15.97
C LEU A 166 28.96 -22.60 17.08
N ALA A 167 29.35 -23.51 17.95
CA ALA A 167 28.52 -23.91 19.09
C ALA A 167 28.21 -22.71 20.00
N LYS A 168 29.18 -21.81 20.22
CA LYS A 168 28.96 -20.59 21.00
C LYS A 168 27.97 -19.65 20.31
N THR A 169 28.13 -19.41 19.01
CA THR A 169 27.25 -18.48 18.26
C THR A 169 25.82 -19.00 18.23
N LEU A 170 25.61 -20.28 17.93
CA LEU A 170 24.28 -20.88 17.95
C LEU A 170 23.65 -20.86 19.34
N LEU A 171 24.40 -21.20 20.40
CA LEU A 171 23.87 -21.16 21.76
C LEU A 171 23.49 -19.74 22.20
N THR A 172 24.23 -18.70 21.80
CA THR A 172 23.86 -17.31 22.10
C THR A 172 22.57 -16.85 21.47
N GLU A 173 22.12 -17.49 20.38
CA GLU A 173 20.84 -17.16 19.76
C GLU A 173 19.67 -17.62 20.64
N TYR A 174 19.71 -18.85 21.16
CA TYR A 174 18.62 -19.46 21.94
C TYR A 174 18.71 -19.24 23.45
N ALA A 175 19.93 -19.14 23.98
CA ALA A 175 20.22 -19.27 25.42
C ALA A 175 21.16 -18.17 25.94
N VAL A 176 21.14 -17.99 27.26
CA VAL A 176 22.04 -17.12 28.01
C VAL A 176 22.99 -18.00 28.84
N LEU A 177 24.27 -17.65 28.83
CA LEU A 177 25.27 -18.25 29.69
C LEU A 177 25.14 -17.68 31.10
N ASN A 178 24.96 -18.54 32.09
CA ASN A 178 25.06 -18.13 33.49
C ASN A 178 26.54 -18.06 33.90
N PRO A 179 27.03 -16.91 34.39
CA PRO A 179 28.45 -16.70 34.69
C PRO A 179 28.95 -17.54 35.87
N VAL A 180 28.06 -17.98 36.78
CA VAL A 180 28.42 -18.71 38.00
C VAL A 180 28.67 -20.19 37.71
N ASN A 181 27.69 -20.86 37.09
CA ASN A 181 27.77 -22.30 36.82
C ASN A 181 28.34 -22.63 35.43
N ARG A 182 28.55 -21.62 34.57
CA ARG A 182 29.01 -21.75 33.18
C ARG A 182 28.11 -22.65 32.32
N LEU A 183 26.82 -22.72 32.64
CA LEU A 183 25.81 -23.46 31.88
C LEU A 183 24.89 -22.50 31.11
N TRP A 184 24.40 -22.97 29.98
CA TRP A 184 23.47 -22.25 29.12
C TRP A 184 22.03 -22.60 29.51
N ARG A 185 21.17 -21.59 29.61
CA ARG A 185 19.73 -21.73 29.82
C ARG A 185 18.97 -20.92 28.77
N LEU A 186 17.81 -21.39 28.31
CA LEU A 186 16.94 -20.61 27.43
C LEU A 186 16.70 -19.19 27.98
N LYS A 187 16.53 -18.20 27.08
CA LYS A 187 16.40 -16.77 27.43
C LYS A 187 15.16 -16.45 28.26
N LEU A 188 14.03 -17.12 28.00
CA LEU A 188 12.74 -16.87 28.65
C LEU A 188 12.05 -18.18 29.05
N PRO A 189 12.65 -19.00 29.92
CA PRO A 189 12.13 -20.32 30.23
C PRO A 189 10.83 -20.18 31.04
N ASP A 190 9.75 -20.82 30.57
CA ASP A 190 8.56 -21.10 31.37
C ASP A 190 8.47 -22.61 31.59
N ASP A 191 9.01 -23.04 32.73
CA ASP A 191 9.14 -24.44 33.11
C ASP A 191 7.81 -25.04 33.62
N ASN A 192 6.75 -24.23 33.71
CA ASN A 192 5.44 -24.69 34.13
C ASN A 192 4.61 -25.15 32.93
N GLU A 193 4.50 -26.46 32.73
CA GLU A 193 3.77 -27.01 31.57
C GLU A 193 2.28 -26.68 31.59
N ALA A 194 1.72 -26.45 32.77
CA ALA A 194 0.30 -26.12 32.95
C ALA A 194 -0.07 -24.72 32.42
N THR A 195 0.89 -23.80 32.27
CA THR A 195 0.64 -22.45 31.76
C THR A 195 0.54 -22.40 30.24
N TRP A 196 1.16 -23.33 29.50
CA TRP A 196 1.21 -23.28 28.04
C TRP A 196 0.53 -24.46 27.32
N LEU A 197 0.09 -25.51 28.03
CA LEU A 197 -0.73 -26.61 27.46
C LEU A 197 -2.25 -26.37 27.51
N ARG A 198 -2.71 -25.29 28.17
CA ARG A 198 -4.14 -24.88 28.18
C ARG A 198 -4.46 -24.05 26.95
#